data_AF-A0A183BWT7-F1
#
_entry.id   AF-A0A183BWT7-F1
#
_cell.length_a   1.000
_cell.length_b   1.000
_cell.length_c   1.000
_cell.angle_alpha   90.00
_cell.angle_beta   90.00
_cell.angle_gamma   90.00
#
_symmetry.space_group_name_H-M   'P 1'
#
loop_
_entity.id
_entity.type
_entity.pdbx_description
1 polymer ?
#
loop_
_entity_poly.entity_id
_entity_poly.type
_entity_poly.pdbx_seq_one_letter_code
_entity_poly.pdbx_strand_id
1 'polypeptide(L)'
;MDAWVGDYKGTYAYESWGYFMGHEVEGCSLWKGRPYIGGKSKFVERNVIGCNVNLASRQIFYTMNGRRLGTSALFVSCADELFPCVTLFLTGTKV
;
A
#
# COMPACT_ATOMS: atom_id res chain seq x y z
N MET A 1 -0.60 0.34 -19.44
CA MET A 1 -0.12 -0.05 -18.10
C MET A 1 -0.59 -1.47 -17.90
N ASP A 2 0.34 -2.39 -17.69
CA ASP A 2 0.03 -3.82 -17.70
C ASP A 2 -0.26 -4.36 -16.28
N ALA A 3 0.15 -3.65 -15.22
CA ALA A 3 -0.34 -3.84 -13.85
C ALA A 3 -0.09 -2.60 -12.94
N TRP A 4 -0.63 -2.61 -11.72
CA TRP A 4 -0.50 -1.54 -10.73
C TRP A 4 0.54 -1.86 -9.64
N VAL A 5 1.11 -0.84 -8.99
CA VAL A 5 1.93 -1.05 -7.78
C VAL A 5 1.08 -1.79 -6.73
N GLY A 6 1.61 -2.87 -6.17
CA GLY A 6 0.87 -3.83 -5.34
C GLY A 6 0.58 -5.16 -6.06
N ASP A 7 0.53 -5.18 -7.39
CA ASP A 7 0.36 -6.40 -8.19
C ASP A 7 1.69 -7.14 -8.44
N TYR A 8 2.83 -6.50 -8.17
CA TYR A 8 4.17 -7.06 -8.36
C TYR A 8 4.80 -7.52 -7.05
N LYS A 9 5.72 -8.50 -7.12
CA LYS A 9 6.37 -9.07 -5.93
C LYS A 9 7.36 -8.04 -5.43
N GLY A 10 7.44 -7.87 -4.11
CA GLY A 10 8.29 -6.83 -3.51
C GLY A 10 7.72 -5.43 -3.63
N THR A 11 6.45 -5.28 -4.05
CA THR A 11 5.76 -3.98 -4.03
C THR A 11 4.69 -3.96 -2.94
N TYR A 12 4.54 -2.78 -2.32
CA TYR A 12 3.60 -2.54 -1.22
C TYR A 12 2.83 -1.27 -1.52
N ALA A 13 1.50 -1.30 -1.45
CA ALA A 13 0.67 -0.15 -1.82
C ALA A 13 -0.51 0.03 -0.89
N TYR A 14 -1.01 1.27 -0.86
CA TYR A 14 -2.35 1.59 -0.38
C TYR A 14 -3.17 2.12 -1.54
N GLU A 15 -4.23 1.39 -1.89
CA GLU A 15 -5.04 1.62 -3.07
C GLU A 15 -6.36 2.33 -2.71
N SER A 16 -6.93 3.08 -3.66
CA SER A 16 -8.09 3.96 -3.49
C SER A 16 -9.35 3.30 -2.92
N TRP A 17 -9.57 2.01 -3.17
CA TRP A 17 -10.69 1.26 -2.61
C TRP A 17 -10.49 0.83 -1.15
N GLY A 18 -9.40 1.25 -0.51
CA GLY A 18 -9.16 0.93 0.90
C GLY A 18 -8.39 -0.37 1.09
N TYR A 19 -7.53 -0.72 0.13
CA TYR A 19 -6.77 -1.97 0.14
C TYR A 19 -5.29 -1.73 0.43
N PHE A 20 -4.75 -2.44 1.42
CA PHE A 20 -3.31 -2.59 1.55
C PHE A 20 -2.85 -3.78 0.72
N MET A 21 -2.07 -3.53 -0.32
CA MET A 21 -1.59 -4.55 -1.27
C MET A 21 -0.17 -5.00 -0.92
N GLY A 22 0.14 -6.27 -1.15
CA GLY A 22 1.49 -6.83 -1.01
C GLY A 22 1.88 -7.26 0.41
N HIS A 23 0.98 -7.12 1.39
CA HIS A 23 1.23 -7.47 2.79
C HIS A 23 0.76 -8.88 3.12
N GLU A 24 1.68 -9.83 3.10
CA GLU A 24 1.43 -11.22 3.51
C GLU A 24 1.40 -11.32 5.04
N VAL A 25 0.20 -11.26 5.60
CA VAL A 25 -0.06 -11.36 7.04
C VAL A 25 -1.21 -12.34 7.31
N GLU A 26 -1.30 -12.84 8.54
CA GLU A 26 -2.43 -13.69 8.94
C GLU A 26 -3.77 -13.00 8.68
N GLY A 27 -4.69 -13.71 8.02
CA GLY A 27 -6.01 -13.20 7.67
C GLY A 27 -6.05 -12.27 6.45
N CYS A 28 -4.96 -12.12 5.69
CA CYS A 28 -5.03 -11.45 4.39
C CYS A 28 -5.77 -12.31 3.34
N SER A 29 -6.37 -11.64 2.35
CA SER A 29 -7.01 -12.29 1.21
C SER A 29 -6.07 -12.31 0.01
N LEU A 30 -6.37 -13.14 -0.99
CA LEU A 30 -5.61 -13.21 -2.24
C LEU A 30 -6.41 -12.64 -3.41
N TRP A 31 -5.80 -11.73 -4.17
CA TRP A 31 -6.30 -11.23 -5.44
C TRP A 31 -5.26 -11.49 -6.53
N LYS A 32 -5.61 -12.29 -7.55
CA LYS A 32 -4.67 -12.74 -8.59
C LYS A 32 -3.36 -13.33 -8.02
N GLY A 33 -3.46 -14.03 -6.89
CA GLY A 33 -2.30 -14.61 -6.18
C GLY A 33 -1.47 -13.62 -5.36
N ARG A 34 -1.92 -12.37 -5.21
CA ARG A 34 -1.27 -11.36 -4.35
C ARG A 34 -2.00 -11.15 -3.04
N PRO A 35 -1.29 -11.05 -1.91
CA PRO A 35 -1.90 -10.76 -0.62
C PRO A 35 -2.42 -9.32 -0.59
N TYR A 36 -3.63 -9.15 -0.06
CA TYR A 36 -4.19 -7.84 0.22
C TYR A 36 -5.04 -7.85 1.49
N ILE A 37 -5.18 -6.68 2.11
CA ILE A 37 -5.98 -6.46 3.31
C ILE A 37 -7.04 -5.42 3.01
N GLY A 38 -8.30 -5.82 3.09
CA GLY A 38 -9.45 -4.95 2.88
C GLY A 38 -9.88 -4.15 4.11
N GLY A 39 -10.97 -3.39 3.93
CA GLY A 39 -11.69 -2.73 5.02
C GLY A 39 -11.02 -1.47 5.58
N LYS A 40 -10.03 -0.91 4.88
CA LYS A 40 -9.51 0.43 5.22
C LYS A 40 -10.41 1.49 4.62
N SER A 41 -10.30 2.72 5.12
CA SER A 41 -11.00 3.85 4.53
C SER A 41 -10.66 3.97 3.05
N LYS A 42 -11.63 4.31 2.21
CA LYS A 42 -11.34 4.76 0.84
C LYS A 42 -10.84 6.19 0.92
N PHE A 43 -9.95 6.58 0.01
CA PHE A 43 -9.57 7.97 -0.11
C PHE A 43 -10.23 8.61 -1.33
N VAL A 44 -10.49 9.90 -1.20
CA VAL A 44 -11.12 10.73 -2.22
C VAL A 44 -10.24 11.95 -2.48
N GLU A 45 -10.70 12.83 -3.37
CA GLU A 45 -10.04 14.09 -3.67
C GLU A 45 -9.68 14.85 -2.38
N ARG A 46 -8.51 15.51 -2.40
CA ARG A 46 -7.94 16.31 -1.29
C ARG A 46 -7.43 15.52 -0.08
N ASN A 47 -7.59 14.20 -0.05
CA ASN A 47 -6.93 13.40 0.97
C ASN A 47 -5.43 13.33 0.72
N VAL A 48 -4.63 13.58 1.76
CA VAL A 48 -3.18 13.43 1.72
C VAL A 48 -2.83 12.05 2.22
N ILE A 49 -2.26 11.24 1.33
CA ILE A 49 -1.80 9.89 1.67
C ILE A 49 -0.31 9.91 1.96
N GLY A 50 0.06 9.39 3.13
CA GLY A 50 1.46 9.19 3.51
C GLY A 50 1.81 7.71 3.44
N CYS A 51 2.91 7.39 2.77
CA CYS A 51 3.49 6.05 2.68
C CYS A 51 4.81 6.05 3.44
N ASN A 52 4.80 5.58 4.69
CA ASN A 52 5.93 5.74 5.59
C ASN A 52 6.60 4.38 5.82
N VAL A 53 7.93 4.38 5.92
CA VAL A 53 8.72 3.20 6.25
C VAL A 53 9.68 3.51 7.41
N ASN A 54 9.68 2.66 8.42
CA ASN A 54 10.73 2.62 9.42
C ASN A 54 11.75 1.57 8.97
N LEU A 55 12.90 2.02 8.47
CA LEU A 55 13.93 1.13 7.94
C LEU A 55 14.60 0.27 9.00
N ALA A 56 14.65 0.71 10.26
CA ALA A 56 15.25 -0.06 11.35
C ALA A 56 14.36 -1.22 11.78
N SER A 57 13.05 -0.98 11.94
CA SER A 57 12.08 -2.03 12.30
C SER A 57 11.46 -2.75 11.10
N ARG A 58 11.78 -2.30 9.88
CA ARG A 58 11.19 -2.75 8.62
C ARG A 58 9.66 -2.65 8.58
N GLN A 59 9.09 -1.75 9.37
CA GLN A 59 7.66 -1.51 9.37
C GLN A 59 7.28 -0.52 8.28
N ILE A 60 6.18 -0.80 7.62
CA ILE A 60 5.53 0.13 6.69
C ILE A 60 4.17 0.50 7.24
N PHE A 61 3.79 1.77 7.11
CA PHE A 61 2.48 2.23 7.57
C PHE A 61 1.97 3.37 6.70
N TYR A 62 0.65 3.37 6.54
CA TYR A 62 -0.06 4.34 5.73
C TYR A 62 -0.77 5.35 6.62
N THR A 63 -0.86 6.59 6.16
CA THR A 63 -1.61 7.65 6.83
C THR A 63 -2.56 8.31 5.87
N MET A 64 -3.73 8.72 6.35
CA MET A 64 -4.64 9.61 5.64
C MET A 64 -4.80 10.88 6.47
N ASN A 65 -4.46 12.03 5.88
CA ASN A 65 -4.51 13.33 6.54
C ASN A 65 -3.78 13.32 7.89
N GLY A 66 -2.58 12.71 7.93
CA GLY A 66 -1.76 12.57 9.14
C GLY A 66 -2.21 11.50 10.13
N ARG A 67 -3.36 10.84 9.92
CA ARG A 67 -3.86 9.77 10.81
C ARG A 67 -3.46 8.41 10.30
N ARG A 68 -2.82 7.59 11.14
CA ARG A 68 -2.40 6.21 10.79
C ARG A 68 -3.61 5.34 10.45
N LEU A 69 -3.49 4.59 9.37
CA LEU A 69 -4.49 3.65 8.88
C LEU A 69 -4.12 2.22 9.27
N GLY A 70 -5.09 1.47 9.82
CA GLY A 70 -4.97 0.03 10.01
C GLY A 70 -4.02 -0.41 11.12
N THR A 71 -3.48 -1.62 10.95
CA THR A 71 -2.79 -2.40 11.98
C THR A 71 -1.27 -2.16 11.98
N SER A 72 -0.63 -2.40 13.12
CA SER A 72 0.80 -2.18 13.35
C SER A 72 1.71 -3.28 12.80
N ALA A 73 1.16 -4.37 12.27
CA ALA A 73 1.89 -5.56 11.84
C ALA A 73 2.05 -5.63 10.31
N LEU A 74 2.56 -4.56 9.69
CA LEU A 74 2.90 -4.55 8.26
C LEU A 74 4.41 -4.39 8.12
N PHE A 75 5.05 -5.34 7.46
CA PHE A 75 6.50 -5.41 7.34
C PHE A 75 6.93 -5.54 5.88
N VAL A 76 8.09 -4.98 5.57
CA VAL A 76 8.75 -5.12 4.27
C VAL A 76 9.86 -6.18 4.36
N SER A 77 10.16 -6.85 3.25
CA SER A 77 11.21 -7.86 3.22
C SER A 77 12.60 -7.22 3.48
N CYS A 78 13.52 -7.98 4.08
CA CYS A 78 14.85 -7.46 4.45
C CYS A 78 15.80 -7.29 3.25
N ALA A 79 15.47 -7.89 2.09
CA ALA A 79 16.30 -7.90 0.90
C ALA A 79 16.03 -6.72 -0.06
N ASP A 80 15.00 -5.92 0.19
CA ASP A 80 14.51 -4.94 -0.79
C ASP A 80 14.98 -3.52 -0.46
N GLU A 81 15.70 -2.90 -1.40
CA GLU A 81 15.78 -1.44 -1.49
C GLU A 81 14.43 -0.90 -1.96
N LEU A 82 13.82 -0.02 -1.17
CA LEU A 82 12.51 0.54 -1.49
C LEU A 82 12.66 1.94 -2.07
N PHE A 83 11.91 2.22 -3.13
CA PHE A 83 11.74 3.55 -3.69
C PHE A 83 10.26 3.93 -3.70
N PRO A 84 9.94 5.23 -3.54
CA PRO A 84 8.56 5.70 -3.69
C PRO A 84 8.04 5.41 -5.10
N CYS A 85 6.81 4.90 -5.20
CA CYS A 85 6.16 4.63 -6.48
C CYS A 85 4.66 4.89 -6.39
N VAL A 86 4.08 5.41 -7.46
CA VAL A 86 2.65 5.68 -7.59
C VAL A 86 2.17 5.18 -8.95
N THR A 87 1.00 4.56 -9.00
CA THR A 87 0.30 4.26 -10.25
C THR A 87 -1.06 4.93 -10.25
N LEU A 88 -1.43 5.54 -11.37
CA LEU A 88 -2.73 6.18 -11.55
C LEU A 88 -3.61 5.31 -12.45
N PHE A 89 -4.86 5.10 -12.04
CA PHE A 89 -5.78 4.22 -12.76
C PHE A 89 -6.28 4.83 -14.08
N LEU A 90 -6.64 6.13 -14.06
CA LEU A 90 -7.18 6.83 -15.24
C LEU A 90 -6.15 7.79 -15.84
N THR A 91 -6.06 7.79 -17.18
CA THR A 91 -5.30 8.78 -17.95
C THR A 91 -5.74 10.20 -17.59
N GLY A 92 -4.77 11.11 -17.42
CA GLY A 92 -5.03 12.51 -17.06
C GLY A 92 -5.27 12.76 -15.57
N THR A 93 -5.32 11.71 -14.74
CA THR A 93 -5.26 11.85 -13.28
C THR A 93 -3.92 12.47 -12.87
N LYS A 94 -3.90 13.26 -11.80
CA LYS A 94 -2.72 13.95 -11.31
C LYS A 94 -2.47 13.62 -9.84
N VAL A 95 -1.19 13.57 -9.47
CA VAL A 95 -0.68 13.50 -8.09
C VAL A 95 0.16 14.73 -7.79
#